data_AF-A0A392N5W9-F1
#
_entry.id   AF-A0A392N5W9-F1
#
_cell.length_a   1.000
_cell.length_b   1.000
_cell.length_c   1.000
_cell.angle_alpha   90.00
_cell.angle_beta   90.00
_cell.angle_gamma   90.00
#
_symmetry.space_group_name_H-M   'P 1'
#
loop_
_entity.id
_entity.type
_entity.pdbx_description
1 polymer ?
#
loop_
_entity_poly.entity_id
_entity_poly.type
_entity_poly.pdbx_seq_one_letter_code
_entity_poly.pdbx_strand_id
1 'polypeptide(L)' 'MEVHRCRFGIHLQLDPELEFDREVYPLGLLPNAGVVVGVSQRMSFPSSAEFPCFEPSPQAQTILHCLLRHLLQ' A
#
# COMPACT_ATOMS: atom_id res chain seq x y z
N MET A 1 8.06 18.89 13.91
CA MET A 1 7.30 18.19 12.85
C MET A 1 6.43 17.17 13.56
N GLU A 2 5.13 17.46 13.61
CA GLU A 2 4.14 16.74 14.39
C GLU A 2 3.66 15.53 13.57
N VAL A 3 4.11 14.34 13.95
CA VAL A 3 3.62 13.10 13.35
C VAL A 3 2.20 12.91 13.88
N HIS A 4 1.21 13.15 13.02
CA HIS A 4 -0.21 12.97 13.33
C HIS A 4 -0.46 11.53 13.84
N ARG A 5 -0.49 11.39 15.17
CA ARG A 5 -0.87 10.17 15.87
C ARG A 5 -2.38 9.99 15.69
N CYS A 6 -2.80 9.25 14.67
CA CYS A 6 -4.20 8.84 14.54
C CYS A 6 -4.54 7.93 15.74
N ARG A 7 -5.22 8.49 16.75
CA ARG A 7 -5.87 7.72 17.82
C ARG A 7 -7.13 7.10 17.24
N PHE A 8 -7.09 5.83 16.89
CA PHE A 8 -8.30 5.04 16.67
C PHE A 8 -8.39 4.00 17.78
N GLY A 9 -9.37 4.18 18.67
CA GLY A 9 -9.60 3.31 19.82
C GLY A 9 -10.02 1.91 19.39
N ILE A 10 -9.45 0.94 20.12
CA ILE A 10 -9.89 -0.45 20.35
C ILE A 10 -11.32 -0.81 19.88
N HIS A 11 -11.44 -1.37 18.67
CA HIS A 11 -12.36 -2.45 18.35
C HIS A 11 -11.71 -3.38 17.32
N LEU A 12 -11.27 -4.55 17.77
CA LEU A 12 -10.60 -5.62 17.00
C LEU A 12 -11.60 -6.38 16.11
N GLN A 13 -12.35 -5.66 15.30
CA GLN A 13 -12.96 -6.18 14.09
C GLN A 13 -12.50 -5.22 13.02
N LEU A 14 -11.42 -5.58 12.30
CA LEU A 14 -11.07 -4.84 11.09
C LEU A 14 -12.33 -4.83 10.25
N ASP A 15 -12.92 -3.65 10.12
CA ASP A 15 -13.97 -3.44 9.15
C ASP A 15 -13.37 -3.90 7.80
N PRO A 16 -14.00 -4.86 7.09
CA PRO A 16 -13.51 -5.27 5.78
C PRO A 16 -13.44 -4.10 4.79
N GLU A 17 -14.13 -2.98 5.05
CA GLU A 17 -13.94 -1.72 4.30
C GLU A 17 -12.64 -0.96 4.67
N LEU A 18 -12.01 -1.32 5.80
CA LEU A 18 -10.70 -0.82 6.25
C LEU A 18 -9.55 -1.74 5.85
N GLU A 19 -9.76 -2.71 4.96
CA GLU A 19 -8.63 -3.34 4.26
C GLU A 19 -7.88 -2.24 3.53
N PHE A 20 -6.65 -1.97 3.98
CA PHE A 20 -5.84 -0.94 3.37
C PHE A 20 -5.68 -1.20 1.89
N ASP A 21 -5.74 -0.10 1.13
CA ASP A 21 -5.60 -0.12 -0.30
C ASP A 21 -4.31 -0.86 -0.68
N ARG A 22 -4.49 -2.01 -1.33
CA ARG A 22 -3.40 -2.83 -1.84
C ARG A 22 -2.85 -2.27 -3.15
N GLU A 23 -3.41 -1.16 -3.63
CA GLU A 23 -2.89 -0.44 -4.79
C GLU A 23 -1.45 0.00 -4.54
N VAL A 24 -0.64 -0.18 -5.57
CA VAL A 24 0.72 0.33 -5.60
C VAL A 24 0.67 1.75 -6.10
N TYR A 25 0.96 2.70 -5.22
CA TYR A 25 1.08 4.10 -5.59
C TYR A 25 2.38 4.27 -6.39
N PRO A 26 2.30 4.66 -7.68
CA PRO A 26 3.46 4.75 -8.54
C PRO A 26 4.36 5.91 -8.10
N LEU A 27 5.64 5.64 -7.88
CA LEU A 27 6.65 6.66 -7.58
C LEU A 27 7.53 6.99 -8.78
N GLY A 28 7.77 6.02 -9.67
CA GLY A 28 8.61 6.21 -10.83
C GLY A 28 8.51 5.08 -11.85
N LEU A 29 9.08 5.32 -13.02
CA LEU A 29 9.16 4.36 -14.11
C LEU A 29 10.62 4.02 -14.39
N LEU A 30 10.89 2.74 -14.64
CA LEU A 30 12.15 2.26 -15.19
C LEU A 30 11.89 1.83 -16.64
N PRO A 31 12.09 2.72 -17.63
CA PRO A 31 11.67 2.49 -19.02
C PRO A 31 12.36 1.29 -19.65
N ASN A 32 13.65 1.12 -19.36
CA ASN A 32 14.49 0.06 -19.93
C ASN A 32 14.06 -1.36 -19.50
N ALA A 33 13.34 -1.47 -18.38
CA ALA A 33 12.82 -2.73 -17.88
C ALA A 33 11.29 -2.86 -18.07
N GLY A 34 10.62 -1.80 -18.53
CA GLY A 34 9.17 -1.76 -18.59
C GLY A 34 8.52 -1.94 -17.23
N VAL A 35 9.10 -1.36 -16.16
CA VAL A 35 8.66 -1.54 -14.77
C VAL A 35 8.21 -0.21 -14.17
N VAL A 36 7.10 -0.24 -13.44
CA VAL A 36 6.66 0.81 -12.51
C VAL A 36 7.21 0.46 -11.14
N VAL A 37 7.92 1.40 -10.53
CA VAL A 37 8.35 1.31 -9.13
C VAL A 37 7.38 2.13 -8.29
N GLY A 38 6.87 1.54 -7.22
CA GLY A 38 5.90 2.19 -6.36
C GLY A 38 5.99 1.70 -4.93
N VAL A 39 5.07 2.17 -4.11
CA VAL A 39 4.94 1.77 -2.72
C VAL A 39 3.53 1.27 -2.48
N SER A 40 3.44 0.14 -1.78
CA SER A 40 2.20 -0.34 -1.18
C SER A 40 2.27 -0.17 0.33
N GLN A 41 1.13 -0.18 1.00
CA GLN A 41 1.09 -0.19 2.46
C GLN A 41 0.88 -1.62 2.95
N ARG A 42 1.77 -2.09 3.83
CA ARG A 42 1.62 -3.38 4.49
C ARG A 42 1.18 -3.18 5.92
N MET A 43 0.13 -3.88 6.32
CA MET A 43 -0.29 -3.97 7.70
C MET A 43 0.39 -5.16 8.39
N SER A 44 0.85 -4.96 9.62
CA SER A 44 1.41 -6.02 10.46
C SER A 44 0.88 -5.90 11.89
N PHE A 45 0.79 -7.03 12.57
CA PHE A 45 0.36 -7.12 13.97
C PHE A 45 1.52 -7.69 14.81
N PRO A 46 2.44 -6.84 15.29
CA PRO A 46 3.45 -7.28 16.23
C PRO A 46 2.79 -7.84 17.50
N SER A 47 3.37 -8.90 18.06
CA SER A 47 2.82 -9.56 19.26
C SER A 47 2.74 -8.67 20.50
N SER A 48 3.43 -7.52 20.50
CA SER A 48 3.48 -6.55 21.60
C SER A 48 2.78 -5.22 21.28
N ALA A 49 2.15 -5.08 20.11
CA ALA A 49 1.54 -3.81 19.70
C ALA A 49 0.03 -3.81 19.97
N GLU A 50 -0.44 -2.74 20.61
CA GLU A 50 -1.87 -2.50 20.88
C GLU A 50 -2.64 -2.12 19.61
N PHE A 51 -1.93 -1.65 18.58
CA PHE A 51 -2.49 -1.19 17.31
C PHE A 51 -1.73 -1.82 16.14
N PRO A 52 -2.37 -1.97 14.97
CA PRO A 52 -1.69 -2.41 13.77
C PRO A 52 -0.58 -1.44 13.36
N CYS A 53 0.53 -1.99 12.89
CA CYS A 53 1.62 -1.23 12.31
C CYS A 53 1.45 -1.18 10.79
N PHE A 54 1.54 0.02 10.22
CA PHE A 54 1.45 0.27 8.80
C PHE A 54 2.80 0.69 8.26
N GLU A 55 3.39 -0.18 7.44
CA GLU A 55 4.74 0.01 6.94
C GLU A 55 4.71 0.17 5.41
N PRO A 56 5.41 1.17 4.86
CA PRO A 56 5.57 1.26 3.42
C PRO A 56 6.40 0.07 2.93
N SER A 57 5.91 -0.60 1.88
CA SER A 57 6.58 -1.71 1.23
C SER A 57 6.90 -1.34 -0.21
N PRO A 58 8.19 -1.28 -0.60
CA PRO A 58 8.60 -1.06 -1.98
C PRO A 58 8.06 -2.16 -2.89
N GLN A 59 7.55 -1.77 -4.04
CA GLN A 59 6.98 -2.66 -5.05
C GLN A 59 7.51 -2.32 -6.44
N ALA A 60 7.64 -3.34 -7.28
CA ALA A 60 8.01 -3.21 -8.68
C ALA A 60 7.03 -4.06 -9.52
N GLN A 61 6.31 -3.42 -10.43
CA GLN A 61 5.30 -4.07 -11.27
C GLN A 61 5.59 -3.82 -12.74
N THR A 62 5.36 -4.81 -13.59
CA THR A 62 5.51 -4.63 -15.04
C THR A 62 4.42 -3.70 -15.57
N ILE A 63 4.80 -2.81 -16.49
CA ILE A 63 3.89 -1.85 -17.16
C ILE A 63 2.76 -2.54 -17.93
N LEU A 64 2.89 -3.84 -18.22
CA LEU A 64 1.86 -4.66 -18.88
C LEU A 64 0.48 -4.51 -18.21
N HIS A 65 0.41 -4.53 -16.87
CA HIS A 65 -0.87 -4.43 -16.16
C HIS A 65 -1.52 -3.04 -16.36
N CYS A 66 -0.73 -1.97 -16.32
CA CYS A 66 -1.19 -0.61 -16.57
C CYS A 66 -1.65 -0.41 -18.02
N LEU A 67 -0.93 -0.97 -19.00
CA LEU A 67 -1.28 -0.89 -20.42
C LEU A 67 -2.58 -1.66 -20.71
N LEU A 68 -2.73 -2.86 -20.17
CA LEU A 68 -3.95 -3.64 -20.33
C LEU A 68 -5.17 -2.90 -19.77
N ARG A 69 -5.04 -2.25 -18.61
CA ARG A 69 -6.11 -1.43 -18.04
C ARG A 69 -6.51 -0.26 -18.95
N HIS A 70 -5.55 0.43 -19.56
CA HIS A 70 -5.83 1.53 -20.50
C HIS A 70 -6.47 1.07 -21.82
N LEU A 71 -6.11 -0.12 -22.31
CA LEU A 71 -6.62 -0.65 -23.58
C LEU A 71 -8.04 -1.24 -23.46
N LEU A 72 -8.47 -1.60 -22.25
CA LEU A 72 -9.77 -2.18 -21.96
C LEU A 72 -10.79 -1.14 -21.45
N GLN A 73 -10.40 0.13 -21.35
CA GLN A 73 -11.26 1.29 -21.09
C GLN A 73 -11.60 2.01 -22.39
#